data_AF-A0AAP9J413-F1
#
_entry.id   AF-A0AAP9J413-F1
#
_cell.length_a   1.000
_cell.length_b   1.000
_cell.length_c   1.000
_cell.angle_alpha   90.00
_cell.angle_beta   90.00
_cell.angle_gamma   90.00
#
_symmetry.space_group_name_H-M   'P 1'
#
loop_
_entity.id
_entity.type
_entity.pdbx_description
1 polymer ?
#
loop_
_entity_poly.entity_id
_entity_poly.type
_entity_poly.pdbx_seq_one_letter_code
_entity_poly.pdbx_strand_id
1 'polypeptide(L)'
;MKKIVAISVLSLSLLAVSFSGASTVLAASSIPKSPITTLAKQKFVTVKKYYKTGESIRTQITYAENGWYGKLTLAKPPVEITKGHWEATYSGTVYYDHES
;
A
#
# COMPACT_ATOMS: atom_id res chain seq x y z
N MET A 1 -10.56 53.85 30.33
CA MET A 1 -9.80 52.60 30.58
C MET A 1 -8.67 52.52 29.56
N LYS A 2 -7.42 52.49 30.01
CA LYS A 2 -6.19 52.34 29.20
C LYS A 2 -5.82 50.86 29.13
N LYS A 3 -5.49 50.31 27.96
CA LYS A 3 -4.66 49.10 27.85
C LYS A 3 -3.85 49.15 26.55
N ILE A 4 -2.56 49.46 26.67
CA ILE A 4 -1.53 49.07 25.70
C ILE A 4 -0.68 48.06 26.47
N VAL A 5 -0.56 46.85 25.92
CA VAL A 5 0.25 45.77 26.49
C VAL A 5 1.36 45.51 25.48
N ALA A 6 2.56 46.01 25.79
CA ALA A 6 3.79 45.65 25.11
C ALA A 6 4.51 44.60 25.99
N ILE A 7 4.72 43.41 25.44
CA ILE A 7 5.45 42.33 26.10
C ILE A 7 6.78 42.19 25.37
N SER A 8 7.84 42.73 25.97
CA SER A 8 9.21 42.49 25.56
C SER A 8 9.68 41.17 26.17
N VAL A 9 9.97 40.17 25.34
CA VAL A 9 10.55 38.89 25.79
C VAL A 9 12.06 39.01 25.72
N LEU A 10 12.69 38.99 26.89
CA LEU A 10 14.14 38.94 27.10
C LEU A 10 14.51 37.51 27.50
N SER A 11 15.35 36.84 26.70
CA SER A 11 16.00 35.57 27.11
C SER A 11 17.35 35.46 26.39
N LEU A 12 18.44 35.94 27.01
CA LEU A 12 19.41 35.21 27.85
C LEU A 12 20.10 34.03 27.12
N SER A 13 21.23 34.36 26.48
CA SER A 13 22.17 33.41 25.88
C SER A 13 22.85 32.56 26.96
N LEU A 14 22.70 31.24 26.89
CA LEU A 14 23.46 30.31 27.71
C LEU A 14 24.72 29.86 26.97
N LEU A 15 25.85 30.19 27.58
CA LEU A 15 27.20 29.79 27.22
C LEU A 15 27.46 28.37 27.76
N ALA A 16 27.95 27.44 26.93
CA ALA A 16 28.47 26.17 27.43
C ALA A 16 29.62 25.58 26.58
N VAL A 17 30.83 25.84 27.10
CA VAL A 17 32.02 24.97 27.26
C VAL A 17 32.51 24.09 26.09
N SER A 18 33.66 24.49 25.52
CA SER A 18 34.54 23.65 24.72
C SER A 18 35.38 22.72 25.60
N PHE A 19 35.37 21.39 25.39
CA PHE A 19 36.51 20.55 25.75
C PHE A 19 36.57 19.19 25.02
N SER A 20 37.79 18.86 24.59
CA SER A 20 38.40 17.55 24.35
C SER A 20 38.11 16.74 23.08
N GLY A 21 39.19 16.54 22.31
CA GLY A 21 39.66 15.19 21.99
C GLY A 21 39.26 14.65 20.62
N ALA A 22 39.85 15.16 19.55
CA ALA A 22 39.78 14.52 18.24
C ALA A 22 40.61 13.22 18.23
N SER A 23 40.00 12.11 18.66
CA SER A 23 40.44 10.76 18.29
C SER A 23 39.64 10.34 17.07
N THR A 24 40.26 10.41 15.89
CA THR A 24 39.69 9.88 14.64
C THR A 24 39.72 8.35 14.67
N VAL A 25 38.70 7.76 15.30
CA VAL A 25 38.35 6.36 15.07
C VAL A 25 37.68 6.32 13.70
N LEU A 26 38.33 5.69 12.71
CA LEU A 26 37.71 5.32 11.45
C LEU A 26 36.53 4.39 11.75
N ALA A 27 35.35 4.97 11.91
CA ALA A 27 34.11 4.23 12.00
C ALA A 27 33.97 3.44 10.71
N ALA A 28 34.05 2.10 10.82
CA ALA A 28 33.66 1.21 9.76
C ALA A 28 32.25 1.61 9.35
N SER A 29 32.10 2.17 8.15
CA SER A 29 30.82 2.47 7.55
C SER A 29 30.09 1.14 7.37
N SER A 30 29.24 0.79 8.33
CA SER A 30 28.20 -0.19 8.10
C SER A 30 27.29 0.40 7.04
N ILE A 31 27.56 0.07 5.78
CA ILE A 31 26.65 0.33 4.67
C ILE A 31 25.29 -0.17 5.16
N PRO A 32 24.27 0.71 5.32
CA PRO A 32 22.95 0.22 5.68
C PRO A 32 22.57 -0.75 4.58
N LYS A 33 22.38 -2.02 4.95
CA LYS A 33 21.87 -3.04 4.05
C LYS A 33 20.50 -2.51 3.61
N SER A 34 20.46 -1.89 2.43
CA SER A 34 19.22 -1.37 1.85
C SER A 34 18.20 -2.48 1.96
N PRO A 35 17.02 -2.24 2.55
CA PRO A 35 16.00 -3.27 2.64
C PRO A 35 15.75 -3.75 1.21
N ILE A 36 16.04 -5.03 0.95
CA ILE A 36 15.68 -5.68 -0.29
C ILE A 36 14.15 -5.72 -0.23
N THR A 37 13.50 -4.73 -0.84
CA THR A 37 12.07 -4.76 -1.05
C THR A 37 11.79 -5.93 -1.97
N THR A 38 11.30 -7.03 -1.38
CA THR A 38 10.70 -8.13 -2.14
C THR A 38 9.54 -7.52 -2.93
N LEU A 39 9.76 -7.31 -4.23
CA LEU A 39 8.69 -6.96 -5.16
C LEU A 39 7.66 -8.10 -5.09
N ALA A 40 6.51 -7.83 -4.46
CA ALA A 40 5.40 -8.77 -4.40
C ALA A 40 5.15 -9.30 -5.82
N LYS A 41 5.22 -10.62 -6.01
CA LYS A 41 4.98 -11.20 -7.33
C LYS A 41 3.54 -10.88 -7.69
N GLN A 42 3.33 -10.20 -8.83
CA GLN A 42 2.01 -9.84 -9.32
C GLN A 42 1.73 -10.55 -10.64
N LYS A 43 0.48 -10.97 -10.86
CA LYS A 43 0.01 -11.51 -12.14
C LYS A 43 -1.37 -10.95 -12.48
N PHE A 44 -1.64 -10.78 -13.77
CA PHE A 44 -2.98 -10.43 -14.23
C PHE A 44 -3.79 -11.69 -14.47
N VAL A 45 -5.00 -11.77 -13.89
CA VAL A 45 -5.88 -12.93 -14.02
C VAL A 45 -7.19 -12.48 -14.64
N THR A 46 -7.73 -13.33 -15.50
CA THR A 46 -9.09 -13.21 -16.03
C THR A 46 -9.87 -14.46 -15.67
N VAL A 47 -11.03 -14.31 -15.04
CA VAL A 47 -11.90 -15.40 -14.61
C VAL A 47 -13.29 -15.21 -15.21
N LYS A 48 -13.88 -16.28 -15.71
CA LYS A 48 -15.29 -16.32 -16.12
C LYS A 48 -16.13 -16.94 -15.02
N LYS A 49 -17.24 -16.30 -14.68
CA LYS A 49 -18.28 -16.88 -13.81
C LYS A 49 -19.61 -16.90 -14.53
N TYR A 50 -20.35 -17.99 -14.28
CA TYR A 50 -21.67 -18.21 -14.82
C TYR A 50 -22.69 -17.99 -13.73
N TYR A 51 -23.75 -17.24 -14.06
CA TYR A 51 -24.83 -16.89 -13.16
C TYR A 51 -26.17 -17.29 -13.76
N LYS A 52 -27.12 -17.65 -12.90
CA LYS A 52 -28.51 -17.92 -13.29
C LYS A 52 -29.37 -16.67 -13.12
N THR A 53 -30.53 -16.64 -13.78
CA THR A 53 -31.53 -15.59 -13.55
C THR A 53 -31.86 -15.44 -12.07
N GLY A 54 -31.81 -14.21 -11.57
CA GLY A 54 -32.08 -13.88 -10.18
C GLY A 54 -30.85 -13.86 -9.27
N GLU A 55 -29.69 -14.34 -9.74
CA GLU A 55 -28.44 -14.19 -9.00
C GLU A 55 -27.87 -12.77 -9.13
N SER A 56 -27.43 -12.22 -8.00
CA SER A 56 -26.79 -10.91 -7.99
C SER A 56 -25.36 -11.00 -8.52
N ILE A 57 -25.16 -10.42 -9.71
CA ILE A 57 -23.82 -10.30 -10.31
C ILE A 57 -23.11 -9.12 -9.66
N ARG A 58 -22.14 -9.41 -8.80
CA ARG A 58 -21.31 -8.37 -8.16
C ARG A 58 -20.34 -7.76 -9.16
N THR A 59 -20.04 -6.47 -9.01
CA THR A 59 -19.04 -5.76 -9.82
C THR A 59 -17.61 -6.16 -9.47
N GLN A 60 -17.39 -6.74 -8.29
CA GLN A 60 -16.08 -7.16 -7.81
C GLN A 60 -16.18 -8.52 -7.12
N ILE A 61 -15.18 -9.36 -7.31
CA ILE A 61 -15.03 -10.66 -6.65
C ILE A 61 -13.63 -10.80 -6.05
N THR A 62 -13.50 -11.59 -5.00
CA THR A 62 -12.20 -11.97 -4.45
C THR A 62 -11.67 -13.20 -5.20
N TYR A 63 -10.41 -13.14 -5.63
CA TYR A 63 -9.65 -14.26 -6.15
C TYR A 63 -8.66 -14.73 -5.08
N ALA A 64 -8.67 -16.02 -4.80
CA ALA A 64 -7.84 -16.68 -3.80
C ALA A 64 -7.57 -18.10 -4.29
N GLU A 65 -6.46 -18.30 -5.01
CA GLU A 65 -6.14 -19.59 -5.60
C GLU A 65 -4.62 -19.78 -5.68
N ASN A 66 -4.12 -20.94 -5.22
CA ASN A 66 -2.70 -21.31 -5.27
C ASN A 66 -1.75 -20.24 -4.67
N GLY A 67 -2.14 -19.62 -3.54
CA GLY A 67 -1.36 -18.57 -2.89
C GLY A 67 -1.43 -17.19 -3.55
N TRP A 68 -2.25 -17.03 -4.59
CA TRP A 68 -2.51 -15.75 -5.24
C TRP A 68 -3.80 -15.14 -4.74
N TYR A 69 -3.73 -13.90 -4.30
CA TYR A 69 -4.84 -13.17 -3.70
C TYR A 69 -5.04 -11.81 -4.38
N GLY A 70 -6.29 -11.43 -4.58
CA GLY A 70 -6.61 -10.10 -5.10
C GLY A 70 -8.08 -9.91 -5.33
N LYS A 71 -8.46 -8.70 -5.72
CA LYS A 71 -9.83 -8.41 -6.14
C LYS A 71 -9.88 -8.28 -7.65
N LEU A 72 -10.79 -9.01 -8.28
CA LEU A 72 -11.06 -8.93 -9.71
C LEU A 72 -12.31 -8.10 -9.92
N THR A 73 -12.24 -7.20 -10.89
CA THR A 73 -13.33 -6.29 -11.25
C THR A 73 -13.96 -6.79 -12.54
N LEU A 74 -15.25 -6.52 -12.70
CA LEU A 74 -15.98 -6.84 -13.93
C LEU A 74 -15.30 -6.13 -15.13
N ALA A 75 -14.77 -6.90 -16.07
CA ALA A 75 -14.03 -6.38 -17.22
C ALA A 75 -14.97 -5.87 -18.34
N LYS A 76 -16.13 -6.52 -18.46
CA LYS A 76 -17.18 -6.22 -19.44
C LYS A 76 -18.54 -6.43 -18.78
N PRO A 77 -19.60 -5.74 -19.25
CA PRO A 77 -20.96 -6.01 -18.82
C PRO A 77 -21.29 -7.51 -18.94
N PRO A 78 -22.07 -8.10 -18.02
CA PRO A 78 -22.44 -9.51 -18.12
C PRO A 78 -23.25 -9.74 -19.40
N VAL A 79 -22.98 -10.84 -20.08
CA VAL A 79 -23.63 -11.19 -21.35
C VAL A 79 -24.53 -12.39 -21.13
N GLU A 80 -25.77 -12.32 -21.60
CA GLU A 80 -26.66 -13.47 -21.61
C GLU A 80 -26.20 -14.45 -22.72
N ILE A 81 -25.78 -15.65 -22.32
CA ILE A 81 -25.28 -16.70 -23.24
C ILE A 81 -26.39 -17.64 -23.69
N THR A 82 -27.41 -17.82 -22.86
CA THR A 82 -28.58 -18.66 -23.10
C THR A 82 -29.69 -18.11 -22.21
N LYS A 83 -30.96 -18.32 -22.56
CA LYS A 83 -32.10 -17.81 -21.79
C LYS A 83 -31.93 -18.09 -20.29
N GLY A 84 -31.77 -17.02 -19.53
CA GLY A 84 -31.59 -17.03 -18.08
C GLY A 84 -30.23 -17.50 -17.55
N HIS A 85 -29.21 -17.53 -18.40
CA HIS A 85 -27.83 -17.84 -18.06
C HIS A 85 -26.92 -16.70 -18.51
N TRP A 86 -26.18 -16.14 -17.57
CA TRP A 86 -25.33 -14.99 -17.76
C TRP A 86 -23.87 -15.37 -17.58
N GLU A 87 -22.99 -14.89 -18.46
CA GLU A 87 -21.54 -14.98 -18.32
C GLU A 87 -21.01 -13.60 -17.88
N ALA A 88 -20.26 -13.56 -16.78
CA ALA A 88 -19.53 -12.39 -16.35
C ALA A 88 -18.02 -12.68 -16.40
N THR A 89 -17.28 -11.77 -17.03
CA THR A 89 -15.82 -11.84 -17.07
C THR A 89 -15.24 -10.85 -16.07
N TYR A 90 -14.44 -11.35 -15.13
CA TYR A 90 -13.72 -10.55 -14.15
C TYR A 90 -12.24 -10.55 -14.49
N SER A 91 -11.58 -9.41 -14.33
CA SER A 91 -10.14 -9.31 -14.48
C SER A 91 -9.52 -8.39 -13.45
N GLY A 92 -8.23 -8.59 -13.18
CA GLY A 92 -7.51 -7.80 -12.21
C GLY A 92 -6.13 -8.35 -11.92
N THR A 93 -5.33 -7.52 -11.25
CA THR A 93 -4.02 -7.93 -10.75
C THR A 93 -4.18 -8.61 -9.41
N VAL A 94 -3.56 -9.78 -9.28
CA VAL A 94 -3.48 -10.54 -8.03
C VAL A 94 -2.03 -10.64 -7.61
N TYR A 95 -1.83 -10.71 -6.30
CA TYR A 95 -0.52 -10.69 -5.65
C TYR A 95 -0.27 -12.04 -5.00
N TYR A 96 0.94 -12.52 -5.12
CA TYR A 96 1.38 -13.72 -4.42
C TYR A 96 1.73 -13.30 -3.00
N ASP A 97 0.95 -13.77 -2.04
CA ASP A 97 1.27 -13.60 -0.64
C ASP A 97 2.03 -14.84 -0.19
N HIS A 98 3.35 -14.74 -0.20
CA HIS A 98 4.21 -15.67 0.49
C HIS A 98 4.83 -14.86 1.62
N GLU A 99 4.24 -14.97 2.80
CA GLU A 99 4.86 -14.46 4.02
C GLU A 99 6.35 -14.88 4.00
N SER A 100 7.20 -13.87 4.09
CA SER A 100 8.67 -13.98 4.02
C SER A 100 9.24 -14.10 5.42
#